data_AF-A0A511HQ62-F1
#
_entry.id   AF-A0A511HQ62-F1
#
_cell.length_a   1.000
_cell.length_b   1.000
_cell.length_c   1.000
_cell.angle_alpha   90.00
_cell.angle_beta   90.00
_cell.angle_gamma   90.00
#
_symmetry.space_group_name_H-M   'P 1'
#
loop_
_entity.id
_entity.type
_entity.pdbx_description
1 polymer ?
#
loop_
_entity_poly.entity_id
_entity_poly.type
_entity_poly.pdbx_seq_one_letter_code
_entity_poly.pdbx_strand_id
1 'polypeptide(L)'
;MGDCLALLEAVVSDSAPRGEKEKVVVPEALAEAVIRGEITLGQFLNLSNTQLYAWADKAYQLLQAGSSQQALQIFQGLVAASPTDAVFHAQLGATLMTLERFDEAFDAFRLALQFNDGHVDALVGRGEIQLRRGNVPEALADLSKAIQLDPGLKRRATQRAHATLRTLKQQADQAKKSR
;
A
#
# COMPACT_ATOMS: atom_id res chain seq x y z
N MET A 1 16.92 13.44 5.77
CA MET A 1 15.98 14.53 6.13
C MET A 1 15.42 15.27 4.91
N GLY A 2 16.12 15.38 3.78
CA GLY A 2 15.61 16.06 2.57
C GLY A 2 14.45 15.35 1.84
N ASP A 3 14.49 14.02 1.73
CA ASP A 3 13.49 13.29 0.92
C ASP A 3 12.09 13.26 1.55
N CYS A 4 11.99 13.23 2.88
CA CYS A 4 10.70 13.31 3.58
C CYS A 4 10.02 14.68 3.39
N LEU A 5 10.79 15.77 3.34
CA LEU A 5 10.26 17.13 3.18
C LEU A 5 9.80 17.38 1.73
N ALA A 6 10.53 16.84 0.74
CA ALA A 6 10.17 16.96 -0.68
C ALA A 6 8.91 16.15 -1.05
N LEU A 7 8.74 14.96 -0.46
CA LEU A 7 7.51 14.18 -0.58
C LEU A 7 6.31 14.89 0.07
N LEU A 8 6.57 15.69 1.11
CA LEU A 8 5.60 16.55 1.80
C LEU A 8 5.17 17.73 0.94
N GLU A 9 6.10 18.42 0.27
CA GLU A 9 5.79 19.54 -0.62
C GLU A 9 4.84 19.09 -1.75
N ALA A 10 5.00 17.88 -2.28
CA ALA A 10 4.11 17.33 -3.31
C ALA A 10 2.67 17.07 -2.79
N VAL A 11 2.53 16.66 -1.53
CA VAL A 11 1.24 16.38 -0.88
C VAL A 11 0.56 17.67 -0.40
N VAL A 12 1.34 18.61 0.13
CA VAL A 12 0.86 19.90 0.66
C VAL A 12 0.59 20.92 -0.46
N SER A 13 1.34 20.89 -1.57
CA SER A 13 1.24 21.87 -2.68
C SER A 13 -0.14 21.93 -3.35
N ASP A 14 -0.98 20.90 -3.24
CA ASP A 14 -2.34 20.91 -3.80
C ASP A 14 -3.40 21.42 -2.80
N SER A 15 -3.02 21.63 -1.54
CA SER A 15 -3.89 22.13 -0.46
C SER A 15 -3.57 23.56 -0.02
N ALA A 16 -2.44 24.12 -0.43
CA ALA A 16 -2.11 25.51 -0.13
C ALA A 16 -2.87 26.44 -1.10
N PRO A 17 -3.64 27.44 -0.62
CA PRO A 17 -4.01 28.56 -1.48
C PRO A 17 -2.70 29.12 -2.05
N ARG A 18 -2.67 29.44 -3.36
CA ARG A 18 -1.53 30.11 -3.99
C ARG A 18 -1.32 31.47 -3.31
N GLY A 19 -0.54 31.48 -2.24
CA GLY A 19 -0.35 32.62 -1.36
C GLY A 19 0.73 32.28 -0.34
N GLU A 20 1.90 32.84 -0.59
CA GLU A 20 3.04 33.02 0.32
C GLU A 20 3.64 31.77 0.99
N LYS A 21 4.94 31.56 0.75
CA LYS A 21 5.77 30.57 1.45
C LYS A 21 5.93 31.01 2.91
N GLU A 22 4.90 30.82 3.72
CA GLU A 22 4.98 31.05 5.15
C GLU A 22 5.97 30.02 5.72
N LYS A 23 7.06 30.51 6.33
CA LYS A 23 8.03 29.64 7.01
C LYS A 23 7.28 28.93 8.13
N VAL A 24 6.93 27.67 7.91
CA VAL A 24 6.37 26.80 8.94
C VAL A 24 7.45 26.61 10.01
N VAL A 25 7.37 27.41 11.09
CA VAL A 25 8.24 27.26 12.26
C VAL A 25 7.69 26.10 13.07
N VAL A 26 8.36 24.95 12.95
CA VAL A 26 8.03 23.74 13.69
C VAL A 26 8.51 23.87 15.13
N PRO A 27 7.64 23.78 16.15
CA PRO A 27 8.07 23.72 17.55
C PRO A 27 8.95 22.49 17.78
N GLU A 28 10.13 22.68 18.40
CA GLU A 28 11.13 21.62 18.61
C GLU A 28 10.55 20.40 19.35
N ALA A 29 9.76 20.64 20.40
CA ALA A 29 9.08 19.58 21.15
C ALA A 29 8.14 18.73 20.29
N LEU A 30 7.52 19.33 19.26
CA LEU A 30 6.59 18.64 18.37
C LEU A 30 7.36 17.84 17.30
N ALA A 31 8.51 18.34 16.82
CA ALA A 31 9.42 17.56 15.98
C ALA A 31 10.02 16.36 16.75
N GLU A 32 10.43 16.57 18.01
CA GLU A 32 10.89 15.49 18.87
C GLU A 32 9.81 14.42 19.09
N ALA A 33 8.55 14.82 19.29
CA ALA A 33 7.44 13.89 19.44
C ALA A 33 7.24 13.00 18.18
N VAL A 34 7.43 13.56 16.98
CA VAL A 34 7.43 12.76 15.73
C VAL A 34 8.63 11.81 15.69
N ILE A 35 9.82 12.27 16.06
CA ILE A 35 11.05 11.45 16.08
C ILE A 35 10.92 10.30 17.09
N ARG A 36 10.32 10.56 18.25
CA ARG A 36 10.03 9.56 19.30
C ARG A 36 8.84 8.66 18.94
N GLY A 37 8.08 8.97 17.88
CA GLY A 37 6.91 8.21 17.45
C GLY A 37 5.67 8.40 18.32
N GLU A 38 5.64 9.44 19.15
CA GLU A 38 4.51 9.80 20.02
C GLU A 38 3.31 10.33 19.23
N ILE A 39 3.59 11.01 18.11
CA ILE A 39 2.60 11.50 17.15
C ILE A 39 3.01 11.13 15.74
N THR A 40 2.04 10.94 14.85
CA THR A 40 2.33 10.72 13.43
C THR A 40 2.64 12.05 12.73
N LEU A 41 3.30 11.99 11.57
CA LEU A 41 3.54 13.19 10.76
C LEU A 41 2.22 13.83 10.28
N GLY A 42 1.16 13.04 10.09
CA GLY A 42 -0.18 13.56 9.82
C GLY A 42 -0.73 14.39 10.98
N GLN A 43 -0.60 13.90 12.21
CA GLN A 43 -1.00 14.64 13.41
C GLN A 43 -0.17 15.91 13.60
N PHE A 44 1.14 15.82 13.37
CA PHE A 44 2.06 16.96 13.40
C PHE A 44 1.62 18.08 12.44
N LEU A 45 1.18 17.72 11.23
CA LEU A 45 0.70 18.66 10.20
C LEU A 45 -0.78 19.03 10.36
N ASN A 46 -1.45 18.60 11.43
CA ASN A 46 -2.88 18.78 11.65
C ASN A 46 -3.75 18.26 10.48
N LEU A 47 -3.34 17.15 9.87
CA LEU A 47 -4.05 16.49 8.79
C LEU A 47 -5.08 15.51 9.37
N SER A 48 -6.34 15.73 9.04
CA SER A 48 -7.41 14.79 9.38
C SER A 48 -7.30 13.51 8.54
N ASN A 49 -7.78 12.40 9.09
CA ASN A 49 -7.88 11.14 8.34
C ASN A 49 -8.70 11.34 7.05
N THR A 50 -9.76 12.15 7.08
CA THR A 50 -10.56 12.45 5.88
C THR A 50 -9.72 13.09 4.77
N GLN A 51 -8.81 14.00 5.11
CA GLN A 51 -7.89 14.59 4.12
C GLN A 51 -6.89 13.57 3.58
N LEU A 52 -6.32 12.73 4.45
CA LEU A 52 -5.39 11.68 4.03
C LEU A 52 -6.06 10.68 3.06
N TYR A 53 -7.29 10.27 3.35
CA TYR A 53 -8.05 9.38 2.47
C TYR A 53 -8.47 10.06 1.15
N ALA A 54 -8.74 11.37 1.16
CA ALA A 54 -8.99 12.11 -0.09
C ALA A 54 -7.76 12.11 -1.01
N TRP A 55 -6.55 12.23 -0.46
CA TRP A 55 -5.32 12.07 -1.24
C TRP A 55 -5.09 10.63 -1.70
N ALA A 56 -5.46 9.64 -0.89
CA ALA A 56 -5.40 8.25 -1.30
C ALA A 56 -6.31 7.98 -2.52
N ASP A 57 -7.53 8.55 -2.53
CA ASP A 57 -8.45 8.47 -3.67
C ASP A 57 -7.86 9.14 -4.92
N LYS A 58 -7.23 10.31 -4.76
CA LYS A 58 -6.53 11.00 -5.87
C LYS A 58 -5.38 10.14 -6.42
N ALA A 59 -4.56 9.58 -5.55
CA ALA A 59 -3.45 8.71 -5.94
C ALA A 59 -3.96 7.44 -6.65
N TYR A 60 -5.07 6.87 -6.18
CA TYR A 60 -5.72 5.76 -6.84
C TYR A 60 -6.21 6.14 -8.26
N GLN A 61 -6.81 7.32 -8.45
CA GLN A 61 -7.19 7.81 -9.78
C GLN A 61 -5.98 7.99 -10.70
N LEU A 62 -4.86 8.50 -10.18
CA LEU A 62 -3.60 8.63 -10.92
C LEU A 62 -3.07 7.27 -11.38
N LEU A 63 -3.18 6.22 -10.55
CA LEU A 63 -2.85 4.85 -10.96
C LEU A 63 -3.72 4.38 -12.12
N GLN A 64 -5.03 4.61 -12.05
CA GLN A 64 -5.94 4.23 -13.14
C GLN A 64 -5.65 5.01 -14.43
N ALA A 65 -5.15 6.24 -14.33
CA ALA A 65 -4.71 7.05 -15.44
C ALA A 65 -3.27 6.71 -15.93
N GLY A 66 -2.62 5.69 -15.36
CA GLY A 66 -1.26 5.27 -15.72
C GLY A 66 -0.14 6.14 -15.14
N SER A 67 -0.46 7.15 -14.34
CA SER A 67 0.50 8.07 -13.70
C SER A 67 1.09 7.47 -12.42
N SER A 68 1.70 6.29 -12.55
CA SER A 68 2.11 5.44 -11.42
C SER A 68 3.22 6.06 -10.54
N GLN A 69 4.15 6.81 -11.12
CA GLN A 69 5.20 7.52 -10.36
C GLN A 69 4.62 8.64 -9.47
N GLN A 70 3.59 9.34 -9.92
CA GLN A 70 2.96 10.40 -9.11
C GLN A 70 2.15 9.77 -7.97
N ALA A 71 1.39 8.70 -8.26
CA ALA A 71 0.69 7.95 -7.24
C ALA A 71 1.64 7.39 -6.17
N LEU A 72 2.82 6.91 -6.60
CA LEU A 72 3.85 6.42 -5.69
C LEU A 72 4.27 7.51 -4.68
N GLN A 73 4.56 8.72 -5.16
CA GLN A 73 4.96 9.83 -4.29
C GLN A 73 3.89 10.14 -3.25
N ILE A 74 2.62 10.16 -3.65
CA ILE A 74 1.50 10.41 -2.72
C ILE A 74 1.39 9.28 -1.70
N PHE A 75 1.41 8.01 -2.11
CA PHE A 75 1.31 6.89 -1.16
C PHE A 75 2.51 6.80 -0.22
N GLN A 76 3.72 7.15 -0.65
CA GLN A 76 4.88 7.28 0.23
C GLN A 76 4.66 8.38 1.28
N GLY A 77 4.12 9.53 0.87
CA GLY A 77 3.74 10.61 1.79
C GLY A 77 2.65 10.19 2.78
N LEU A 78 1.65 9.44 2.33
CA LEU A 78 0.56 8.92 3.18
C LEU A 78 1.07 7.92 4.23
N VAL A 79 1.98 7.02 3.84
CA VAL A 79 2.62 6.11 4.80
C VAL A 79 3.51 6.87 5.79
N ALA A 80 4.20 7.94 5.38
CA ALA A 80 4.92 8.80 6.32
C ALA A 80 3.96 9.53 7.27
N ALA A 81 2.83 10.02 6.76
CA ALA A 81 1.79 10.72 7.52
C ALA A 81 1.05 9.82 8.51
N SER A 82 0.80 8.57 8.14
CA SER A 82 0.11 7.56 8.97
C SER A 82 0.77 6.19 8.80
N PRO A 83 1.88 5.94 9.53
CA PRO A 83 2.71 4.75 9.33
C PRO A 83 2.06 3.45 9.79
N THR A 84 0.94 3.51 10.51
CA THR A 84 0.20 2.34 11.00
C THR A 84 -1.08 2.07 10.21
N ASP A 85 -1.38 2.87 9.18
CA ASP A 85 -2.58 2.64 8.36
C ASP A 85 -2.32 1.55 7.32
N ALA A 86 -2.97 0.39 7.52
CA ALA A 86 -2.83 -0.76 6.63
C ALA A 86 -3.27 -0.47 5.19
N VAL A 87 -4.24 0.43 4.97
CA VAL A 87 -4.74 0.77 3.63
C VAL A 87 -3.66 1.51 2.85
N PHE A 88 -2.96 2.45 3.46
CA PHE A 88 -1.90 3.20 2.79
C PHE A 88 -0.71 2.30 2.42
N HIS A 89 -0.33 1.38 3.30
CA HIS A 89 0.68 0.36 3.00
C HIS A 89 0.23 -0.58 1.86
N ALA A 90 -1.02 -1.02 1.86
CA ALA A 90 -1.54 -1.88 0.80
C ALA A 90 -1.56 -1.18 -0.56
N GLN A 91 -1.97 0.09 -0.60
CA GLN A 91 -1.98 0.89 -1.83
C GLN A 91 -0.57 1.24 -2.31
N LEU A 92 0.37 1.49 -1.40
CA LEU A 92 1.79 1.63 -1.73
C LEU A 92 2.32 0.34 -2.37
N GLY A 93 2.02 -0.82 -1.78
CA GLY A 93 2.39 -2.12 -2.34
C GLY A 93 1.80 -2.37 -3.73
N ALA A 94 0.53 -2.04 -3.93
CA ALA A 94 -0.13 -2.15 -5.24
C ALA A 94 0.51 -1.21 -6.28
N THR A 95 0.87 0.01 -5.89
CA THR A 95 1.57 0.96 -6.76
C THR A 95 2.96 0.45 -7.17
N LEU A 96 3.71 -0.08 -6.21
CA LEU A 96 5.03 -0.66 -6.44
C LEU A 96 4.96 -1.91 -7.33
N MET A 97 3.91 -2.72 -7.21
CA MET A 97 3.62 -3.82 -8.15
C MET A 97 3.43 -3.33 -9.58
N THR A 98 2.65 -2.26 -9.79
CA THR A 98 2.47 -1.65 -11.12
C THR A 98 3.78 -1.12 -11.71
N LEU A 99 4.70 -0.70 -10.85
CA LEU A 99 6.04 -0.24 -11.22
C LEU A 99 7.08 -1.37 -11.28
N GLU A 100 6.66 -2.64 -11.15
CA GLU A 100 7.52 -3.83 -11.15
C GLU A 100 8.61 -3.85 -10.05
N ARG A 101 8.41 -3.07 -8.97
CA ARG A 101 9.29 -3.00 -7.80
C ARG A 101 8.88 -4.03 -6.76
N PHE A 102 9.02 -5.31 -7.10
CA PHE A 102 8.42 -6.42 -6.35
C PHE A 102 8.93 -6.58 -4.91
N ASP A 103 10.21 -6.30 -4.65
CA ASP A 103 10.76 -6.45 -3.30
C ASP A 103 10.19 -5.40 -2.33
N GLU A 104 10.14 -4.15 -2.78
CA GLU A 104 9.55 -3.06 -1.99
C GLU A 104 8.03 -3.24 -1.85
N ALA A 105 7.35 -3.73 -2.89
CA ALA A 105 5.94 -4.07 -2.80
C ALA A 105 5.68 -5.15 -1.74
N PHE A 106 6.54 -6.17 -1.67
CA PHE A 106 6.44 -7.23 -0.68
C PHE A 106 6.53 -6.67 0.74
N ASP A 107 7.46 -5.76 0.99
CA ASP A 107 7.60 -5.12 2.31
C ASP A 107 6.41 -4.25 2.66
N ALA A 108 5.88 -3.48 1.69
CA ALA A 108 4.68 -2.68 1.90
C ALA A 108 3.46 -3.57 2.23
N PHE A 109 3.24 -4.67 1.50
CA PHE A 109 2.17 -5.62 1.84
C PHE A 109 2.39 -6.31 3.18
N ARG A 110 3.64 -6.65 3.52
CA ARG A 110 3.98 -7.23 4.83
C ARG A 110 3.63 -6.27 5.96
N LEU A 111 3.94 -4.97 5.82
CA LEU A 111 3.55 -3.94 6.80
C LEU A 111 2.04 -3.75 6.87
N ALA A 112 1.34 -3.72 5.73
CA ALA A 112 -0.12 -3.69 5.72
C ALA A 112 -0.74 -4.85 6.54
N LEU A 113 -0.20 -6.05 6.36
CA LEU A 113 -0.63 -7.26 7.08
C LEU A 113 -0.17 -7.32 8.54
N GLN A 114 0.86 -6.57 8.92
CA GLN A 114 1.24 -6.40 10.32
C GLN A 114 0.20 -5.56 11.08
N PHE A 115 -0.36 -4.53 10.44
CA PHE A 115 -1.36 -3.65 11.06
C PHE A 115 -2.80 -4.16 10.89
N ASN A 116 -3.09 -4.87 9.79
CA ASN A 116 -4.36 -5.54 9.56
C ASN A 116 -4.10 -6.87 8.85
N ASP A 117 -4.05 -7.95 9.62
CA ASP A 117 -3.76 -9.30 9.14
C ASP A 117 -4.84 -9.87 8.19
N GLY A 118 -6.02 -9.23 8.17
CA GLY A 118 -7.15 -9.53 7.29
C GLY A 118 -7.26 -8.59 6.09
N HIS A 119 -6.26 -7.77 5.79
CA HIS A 119 -6.31 -6.87 4.64
C HIS A 119 -6.27 -7.67 3.32
N VAL A 120 -7.43 -7.85 2.71
CA VAL A 120 -7.65 -8.73 1.55
C VAL A 120 -6.72 -8.42 0.38
N ASP A 121 -6.60 -7.16 -0.03
CA ASP A 121 -5.75 -6.81 -1.18
C ASP A 121 -4.26 -7.02 -0.91
N ALA A 122 -3.83 -6.90 0.36
CA ALA A 122 -2.44 -7.11 0.74
C ALA A 122 -2.08 -8.59 0.81
N LEU A 123 -3.00 -9.45 1.28
CA LEU A 123 -2.88 -10.91 1.18
C LEU A 123 -2.71 -11.32 -0.29
N VAL A 124 -3.57 -10.83 -1.17
CA VAL A 124 -3.47 -11.15 -2.60
C VAL A 124 -2.16 -10.65 -3.21
N GLY A 125 -1.79 -9.39 -2.96
CA GLY A 125 -0.57 -8.81 -3.49
C GLY A 125 0.70 -9.54 -3.02
N ARG A 126 0.78 -9.88 -1.73
CA ARG A 126 1.92 -10.65 -1.19
C ARG A 126 1.96 -12.07 -1.76
N GLY A 127 0.81 -12.73 -1.87
CA GLY A 127 0.70 -14.06 -2.47
C GLY A 127 1.13 -14.09 -3.94
N GLU A 128 0.73 -13.09 -4.74
CA GLU A 128 1.16 -12.94 -6.14
C GLU A 128 2.70 -12.81 -6.25
N ILE A 129 3.34 -12.04 -5.35
CA ILE A 129 4.80 -11.91 -5.31
C ILE A 129 5.46 -13.23 -4.88
N GLN A 130 4.92 -13.93 -3.89
CA GLN A 130 5.44 -15.22 -3.45
C GLN A 130 5.38 -16.28 -4.56
N LEU A 131 4.32 -16.31 -5.37
CA LEU A 131 4.27 -17.17 -6.56
C LEU A 131 5.40 -16.85 -7.54
N ARG A 132 5.66 -15.56 -7.80
CA ARG A 132 6.78 -15.15 -8.66
C ARG A 132 8.14 -15.60 -8.12
N ARG A 133 8.30 -15.63 -6.80
CA ARG A 133 9.49 -16.12 -6.11
C ARG A 133 9.58 -17.65 -6.01
N GLY A 134 8.54 -18.38 -6.42
CA GLY A 134 8.47 -19.85 -6.30
C GLY A 134 8.04 -20.35 -4.92
N ASN A 135 7.68 -19.45 -4.00
CA ASN A 135 7.22 -19.76 -2.64
C ASN A 135 5.73 -20.13 -2.67
N VAL A 136 5.43 -21.25 -3.33
CA VAL A 136 4.06 -21.70 -3.59
C VAL A 136 3.26 -21.96 -2.29
N PRO A 137 3.80 -22.65 -1.27
CA PRO A 137 3.03 -22.93 -0.05
C PRO A 137 2.53 -21.67 0.66
N GLU A 138 3.40 -20.66 0.80
CA GLU A 138 3.07 -19.39 1.45
C GLU A 138 2.04 -18.62 0.63
N ALA A 139 2.20 -18.61 -0.71
CA ALA A 139 1.25 -17.94 -1.58
C ALA A 139 -0.15 -18.57 -1.50
N LEU A 140 -0.22 -19.91 -1.47
CA LEU A 140 -1.49 -20.62 -1.31
C LEU A 140 -2.18 -20.25 0.00
N ALA A 141 -1.43 -20.10 1.10
CA ALA A 141 -1.98 -19.69 2.39
C ALA A 141 -2.59 -18.28 2.30
N ASP A 142 -1.86 -17.32 1.74
CA ASP A 142 -2.33 -15.93 1.61
C ASP A 142 -3.56 -15.81 0.69
N LEU A 143 -3.51 -16.42 -0.50
CA LEU A 143 -4.60 -16.37 -1.46
C LEU A 143 -5.85 -17.09 -0.92
N SER A 144 -5.68 -18.19 -0.18
CA SER A 144 -6.80 -18.89 0.45
C SER A 144 -7.42 -18.06 1.57
N LYS A 145 -6.61 -17.42 2.42
CA LYS A 145 -7.10 -16.51 3.48
C LYS A 145 -7.87 -15.34 2.86
N ALA A 146 -7.36 -14.76 1.78
CA ALA A 146 -8.05 -13.67 1.08
C ALA A 146 -9.45 -14.07 0.59
N ILE A 147 -9.59 -15.27 0.00
CA ILE A 147 -10.88 -15.79 -0.46
C ILE A 147 -11.82 -16.11 0.71
N GLN A 148 -11.30 -16.62 1.82
CA GLN A 148 -12.11 -16.86 3.02
C GLN A 148 -12.69 -15.55 3.61
N LEU A 149 -11.95 -14.44 3.50
CA LEU A 149 -12.38 -13.12 3.95
C LEU A 149 -13.33 -12.41 2.97
N ASP A 150 -13.44 -12.90 1.73
CA ASP A 150 -14.41 -12.45 0.73
C ASP A 150 -14.98 -13.65 -0.06
N PRO A 151 -15.82 -14.49 0.60
CA PRO A 151 -16.34 -15.72 -0.02
C PRO A 151 -17.19 -15.47 -1.26
N GLY A 152 -17.79 -14.27 -1.33
CA GLY A 152 -18.60 -13.83 -2.47
C GLY A 152 -17.78 -13.35 -3.67
N LEU A 153 -16.45 -13.33 -3.57
CA LEU A 153 -15.53 -12.83 -4.60
C LEU A 153 -15.95 -11.43 -5.10
N LYS A 154 -16.34 -10.55 -4.18
CA LYS A 154 -16.83 -9.20 -4.51
C LYS A 154 -15.70 -8.29 -4.95
N ARG A 155 -14.49 -8.50 -4.42
CA ARG A 155 -13.30 -7.71 -4.76
C ARG A 155 -12.63 -8.27 -6.01
N ARG A 156 -12.12 -7.37 -6.85
CA ARG A 156 -11.30 -7.76 -8.02
C ARG A 156 -10.09 -8.60 -7.60
N ALA A 157 -9.44 -8.26 -6.48
CA ALA A 157 -8.27 -9.01 -5.99
C ALA A 157 -8.61 -10.48 -5.66
N THR A 158 -9.74 -10.75 -5.01
CA THR A 158 -10.14 -12.13 -4.66
C THR A 158 -10.61 -12.93 -5.86
N GLN A 159 -11.22 -12.29 -6.85
CA GLN A 159 -11.47 -12.91 -8.15
C GLN A 159 -10.18 -13.36 -8.84
N ARG A 160 -9.14 -12.51 -8.85
CA ARG A 160 -7.82 -12.88 -9.38
C ARG A 160 -7.16 -14.01 -8.59
N ALA A 161 -7.18 -13.94 -7.26
CA ALA A 161 -6.66 -14.98 -6.38
C ALA A 161 -7.32 -16.33 -6.68
N HIS A 162 -8.65 -16.35 -6.75
CA HIS A 162 -9.42 -17.55 -7.04
C HIS A 162 -9.11 -18.13 -8.43
N ALA A 163 -8.97 -17.28 -9.46
CA ALA A 163 -8.54 -17.72 -10.79
C ALA A 163 -7.13 -18.36 -10.75
N THR A 164 -6.19 -17.71 -10.06
CA THR A 164 -4.81 -18.19 -9.90
C THR A 164 -4.76 -19.56 -9.22
N LEU A 165 -5.49 -19.74 -8.12
CA LEU A 165 -5.56 -21.02 -7.41
C LEU A 165 -6.15 -22.14 -8.27
N ARG A 166 -7.15 -21.84 -9.10
CA ARG A 166 -7.71 -22.81 -10.05
C ARG A 166 -6.68 -23.25 -11.09
N THR A 167 -5.93 -22.32 -11.65
CA THR A 167 -4.87 -22.63 -12.63
C THR A 167 -3.76 -23.48 -11.99
N LEU A 168 -3.29 -23.12 -10.80
CA LEU A 168 -2.27 -23.90 -10.07
C LEU A 168 -2.73 -25.33 -9.79
N LYS A 169 -4.00 -25.50 -9.39
CA LYS A 169 -4.59 -26.82 -9.18
C LYS A 169 -4.61 -27.65 -10.47
N GLN A 170 -5.05 -27.06 -11.58
CA GLN A 170 -5.07 -27.74 -12.88
C GLN A 170 -3.68 -28.18 -13.32
N GLN A 171 -2.68 -27.31 -13.17
CA GLN A 171 -1.29 -27.64 -13.50
C GLN A 171 -0.76 -28.79 -12.63
N ALA A 172 -1.05 -28.77 -11.32
CA ALA A 172 -0.66 -29.85 -10.42
C ALA A 172 -1.32 -31.19 -10.80
N ASP A 173 -2.61 -31.18 -11.17
CA ASP A 173 -3.33 -32.38 -11.58
C ASP A 173 -2.83 -32.92 -12.94
N GLN A 174 -2.44 -32.04 -13.86
CA GLN A 174 -1.84 -32.43 -15.14
C GLN A 174 -0.44 -33.03 -14.94
N ALA A 175 0.40 -32.41 -14.10
CA ALA A 175 1.74 -32.91 -13.80
C ALA A 175 1.74 -34.29 -13.10
N LYS A 176 0.68 -34.60 -12.35
CA LYS A 176 0.47 -35.94 -11.77
C LYS A 176 0.07 -36.99 -12.80
N LYS A 177 -0.63 -36.59 -13.87
CA LYS A 177 -1.07 -37.50 -14.95
C LYS A 177 0.02 -37.78 -15.98
N SER A 178 1.03 -36.92 -16.08
CA SER A 178 2.17 -37.07 -17.00
C SER A 178 3.40 -37.74 -16.39
N ARG A 179 3.34 -38.13 -15.11
CA ARG A 179 4.33 -38.98 -14.43
C ARG A 179 3.86 -40.42 -14.38
#